data_AF-A0A523WUZ0-F1
#
_entry.id   AF-A0A523WUZ0-F1
#
_cell.length_a   1.000
_cell.length_b   1.000
_cell.length_c   1.000
_cell.angle_alpha   90.00
_cell.angle_beta   90.00
_cell.angle_gamma   90.00
#
_symmetry.space_group_name_H-M   'P 1'
#
loop_
_entity.id
_entity.type
_entity.pdbx_description
1 polymer ?
#
loop_
_entity_poly.entity_id
_entity_poly.type
_entity_poly.pdbx_seq_one_letter_code
_entity_poly.pdbx_strand_id
1 'polypeptide(L)'
;MKLKAKNASLDFFREKCREHSLKVTPQRTLIYKELLKSKDHPNADVLFSRVNKIFPDISLDTVNRTLLTFHDIGIVNIVEGYGEPRRFDPDIENHHHFRCVKCNTIID
;
A
#
# COMPACT_ATOMS: atom_id res chain seq x y z
N MET A 1 19.03 10.56 5.36
CA MET A 1 18.59 9.24 5.89
C MET A 1 17.15 9.42 6.35
N LYS A 2 16.14 9.20 5.49
CA LYS A 2 14.72 9.41 5.88
C LYS A 2 14.33 8.34 6.89
N LEU A 3 13.93 8.76 8.09
CA LEU A 3 13.33 7.93 9.13
C LEU A 3 12.10 7.25 8.51
N LYS A 4 12.00 5.92 8.55
CA LYS A 4 10.72 5.26 8.32
C LYS A 4 9.78 5.74 9.43
N ALA A 5 8.62 6.28 9.08
CA ALA A 5 7.59 6.62 10.06
C ALA A 5 7.35 5.40 10.96
N LYS A 6 7.19 5.62 12.28
CA LYS A 6 6.91 4.56 13.28
C LYS A 6 5.72 3.68 12.87
N ASN A 7 4.87 4.23 12.00
CA ASN A 7 3.55 3.77 11.64
C ASN A 7 3.61 2.91 10.36
N ALA A 8 4.67 3.01 9.55
CA ALA A 8 4.89 2.18 8.37
C ALA A 8 5.71 0.92 8.72
N SER A 9 5.18 0.08 9.62
CA SER A 9 5.85 -1.13 10.12
C SER A 9 4.95 -2.37 10.09
N LEU A 10 5.56 -3.57 10.11
CA LEU A 10 4.79 -4.82 10.19
C LEU A 10 4.07 -5.00 11.52
N ASP A 11 4.61 -4.43 12.59
CA ASP A 11 3.98 -4.49 13.91
C ASP A 11 2.74 -3.61 13.96
N PHE A 12 2.81 -2.40 13.40
CA PHE A 12 1.63 -1.54 13.20
C PHE A 12 0.54 -2.24 12.37
N PHE A 13 0.91 -2.86 11.25
CA PHE A 13 -0.04 -3.63 10.43
C PHE A 13 -0.71 -4.75 11.22
N ARG A 14 0.05 -5.51 12.01
CA ARG A 14 -0.49 -6.60 12.84
C ARG A 14 -1.42 -6.06 13.93
N GLU A 15 -1.06 -4.94 14.56
CA GLU A 15 -1.87 -4.27 15.55
C GLU A 15 -3.21 -3.81 14.96
N LYS A 16 -3.18 -3.06 13.85
CA LYS A 16 -4.38 -2.61 13.14
C LYS A 16 -5.26 -3.76 12.68
N CYS A 17 -4.66 -4.83 12.14
CA CYS A 17 -5.41 -6.02 11.78
C CYS A 17 -6.13 -6.63 12.98
N ARG A 18 -5.48 -6.71 14.14
CA ARG A 18 -6.07 -7.24 15.38
C ARG A 18 -7.20 -6.35 15.90
N GLU A 19 -7.01 -5.02 15.92
CA GLU A 19 -8.03 -4.04 16.32
C GLU A 19 -9.32 -4.19 15.50
N HIS A 20 -9.19 -4.43 14.20
CA HIS A 20 -10.31 -4.56 13.27
C HIS A 20 -10.76 -6.00 13.00
N SER A 21 -10.31 -6.97 13.80
CA SER A 21 -10.61 -8.41 13.60
C SER A 21 -10.27 -8.93 12.18
N LEU A 22 -9.33 -8.28 11.50
CA LEU A 22 -8.87 -8.67 10.18
C LEU A 22 -7.83 -9.79 10.31
N LYS A 23 -8.15 -10.97 9.75
CA LYS A 23 -7.19 -12.09 9.75
C LYS A 23 -5.88 -11.71 9.04
N VAL A 24 -4.76 -11.89 9.73
CA VAL A 24 -3.42 -11.78 9.14
C VAL A 24 -3.12 -13.06 8.36
N THR A 25 -3.12 -12.97 7.03
CA THR A 25 -2.80 -14.10 6.13
C THR A 25 -1.42 -13.91 5.49
N PRO A 26 -0.79 -14.99 4.96
CA PRO A 26 0.45 -14.86 4.20
C PRO A 26 0.32 -13.89 3.00
N GLN A 27 -0.81 -13.92 2.29
CA GLN A 27 -1.09 -13.03 1.17
C GLN A 27 -1.15 -11.55 1.60
N ARG A 28 -1.96 -11.23 2.63
CA ARG A 28 -2.06 -9.85 3.16
C ARG A 28 -0.72 -9.33 3.67
N THR A 29 0.03 -10.19 4.36
CA THR A 29 1.36 -9.86 4.87
C THR A 29 2.33 -9.58 3.72
N LEU A 30 2.28 -10.36 2.64
CA LEU A 30 3.13 -10.17 1.47
C LEU A 30 2.78 -8.87 0.73
N ILE A 31 1.50 -8.61 0.49
CA ILE A 31 1.01 -7.36 -0.12
C ILE A 31 1.53 -6.15 0.67
N TYR A 32 1.35 -6.14 1.98
CA TYR A 32 1.79 -5.02 2.81
C TYR A 32 3.32 -4.89 2.85
N LYS A 33 4.06 -6.02 2.89
CA LYS A 33 5.54 -5.99 2.80
C LYS A 33 6.04 -5.39 1.49
N GLU A 34 5.43 -5.73 0.36
CA GLU A 34 5.80 -5.14 -0.93
C GLU A 34 5.47 -3.64 -0.97
N LEU A 35 4.36 -3.23 -0.37
CA LEU A 35 4.00 -1.82 -0.24
C LEU A 35 5.04 -1.06 0.62
N LEU A 36 5.45 -1.59 1.77
CA LEU A 36 6.47 -1.00 2.65
C LEU A 36 7.88 -0.84 2.02
N LYS A 37 8.16 -1.58 0.95
CA LYS A 37 9.42 -1.46 0.19
C LYS A 37 9.32 -0.42 -0.92
N SER A 38 8.11 -0.07 -1.30
CA SER A 38 7.81 0.79 -2.44
C SER A 38 8.02 2.25 -2.05
N LYS A 39 8.61 3.04 -2.95
CA LYS A 39 8.76 4.51 -2.81
C LYS A 39 7.95 5.27 -3.85
N ASP A 40 7.26 4.54 -4.70
CA ASP A 40 6.65 5.02 -5.94
C ASP A 40 5.13 5.11 -5.86
N HIS A 41 4.56 4.88 -4.66
CA HIS A 41 3.11 4.74 -4.42
C HIS A 41 2.45 3.91 -5.51
N PRO A 42 2.67 2.58 -5.50
CA PRO A 42 2.18 1.73 -6.57
C PRO A 42 0.65 1.72 -6.57
N ASN A 43 0.07 1.63 -7.77
CA ASN A 43 -1.32 1.23 -7.91
C ASN A 43 -1.45 -0.30 -7.74
N ALA A 44 -2.68 -0.80 -7.77
CA ALA A 44 -2.96 -2.22 -7.58
C ALA A 44 -2.31 -3.11 -8.66
N ASP A 45 -2.27 -2.68 -9.93
CA ASP A 45 -1.67 -3.45 -11.03
C ASP A 45 -0.15 -3.62 -10.85
N VAL A 46 0.53 -2.54 -10.45
CA VAL A 46 1.97 -2.55 -10.16
C VAL A 46 2.25 -3.47 -8.97
N LEU A 47 1.47 -3.37 -7.91
CA LEU A 47 1.67 -4.20 -6.72
C LEU A 47 1.33 -5.68 -7.00
N PHE A 48 0.28 -5.96 -7.77
CA PHE A 48 -0.05 -7.29 -8.25
C PHE A 48 1.11 -7.89 -9.03
N SER A 49 1.71 -7.14 -9.97
CA SER A 49 2.86 -7.60 -10.75
C SER A 49 4.07 -7.94 -9.89
N ARG A 50 4.25 -7.28 -8.73
CA ARG A 50 5.30 -7.57 -7.75
C ARG A 50 4.97 -8.82 -6.92
N VAL A 51 3.76 -8.89 -6.38
CA VAL A 51 3.31 -9.98 -5.50
C VAL A 51 3.15 -11.30 -6.27
N ASN A 52 2.65 -11.27 -7.50
CA ASN A 52 2.40 -12.44 -8.34
C ASN A 52 3.70 -13.22 -8.67
N LYS A 53 4.85 -12.56 -8.67
CA LYS A 53 6.16 -13.21 -8.83
C LYS A 53 6.53 -14.12 -7.64
N ILE A 54 5.93 -13.86 -6.48
CA ILE A 54 6.20 -14.55 -5.22
C ILE A 54 5.04 -15.49 -4.86
N PHE A 55 3.80 -15.11 -5.20
CA PHE A 55 2.59 -15.87 -4.97
C PHE A 55 1.75 -15.94 -6.27
N PRO A 56 2.03 -16.91 -7.17
CA PRO A 56 1.44 -16.96 -8.51
C PRO A 56 -0.08 -17.17 -8.57
N ASP A 57 -0.68 -17.72 -7.52
CA ASP A 57 -2.12 -18.01 -7.48
C ASP A 57 -2.96 -16.81 -6.98
N ILE A 58 -2.34 -15.65 -6.73
CA ILE A 58 -3.08 -14.46 -6.32
C ILE A 58 -3.76 -13.82 -7.53
N SER A 59 -4.97 -13.30 -7.34
CA SER A 59 -5.64 -12.50 -8.37
C SER A 59 -5.42 -11.00 -8.16
N LEU A 60 -5.49 -10.23 -9.24
CA LEU A 60 -5.52 -8.76 -9.18
C LEU A 60 -6.69 -8.25 -8.33
N ASP A 61 -7.85 -8.93 -8.37
CA ASP A 61 -9.00 -8.62 -7.51
C ASP A 61 -8.63 -8.77 -6.02
N THR A 62 -7.94 -9.86 -5.65
CA THR A 62 -7.49 -10.09 -4.27
C THR A 62 -6.57 -8.96 -3.79
N VAL A 63 -5.65 -8.49 -4.65
CA VAL A 63 -4.77 -7.37 -4.34
C VAL A 63 -5.56 -6.08 -4.15
N ASN A 64 -6.45 -5.74 -5.08
CA ASN A 64 -7.31 -4.55 -4.99
C ASN A 64 -8.14 -4.55 -3.71
N ARG A 65 -8.91 -5.61 -3.46
CA ARG A 65 -9.78 -5.70 -2.28
C ARG A 65 -8.99 -5.64 -0.99
N THR A 66 -7.79 -6.22 -0.96
CA THR A 66 -6.89 -6.15 0.19
C THR A 66 -6.43 -4.72 0.45
N LEU A 67 -6.00 -3.99 -0.59
CA LEU A 67 -5.54 -2.61 -0.46
C LEU A 67 -6.66 -1.66 -0.03
N LEU A 68 -7.87 -1.84 -0.56
CA LEU A 68 -9.05 -1.10 -0.10
C LEU A 68 -9.38 -1.43 1.36
N THR A 69 -9.33 -2.71 1.74
CA THR A 69 -9.53 -3.10 3.14
C THR A 69 -8.48 -2.45 4.05
N PHE A 70 -7.21 -2.39 3.63
CA PHE A 70 -6.16 -1.72 4.39
C PHE A 70 -6.42 -0.23 4.54
N HIS A 71 -6.95 0.42 3.50
CA HIS A 71 -7.34 1.81 3.58
C HIS A 71 -8.48 2.01 4.58
N ASP A 72 -9.52 1.19 4.51
CA ASP A 72 -10.70 1.27 5.38
C ASP A 72 -10.34 1.12 6.87
N ILE A 73 -9.29 0.34 7.18
CA ILE A 73 -8.81 0.14 8.56
C ILE A 73 -7.61 1.02 8.93
N GLY A 74 -7.29 2.03 8.12
CA GLY A 74 -6.26 3.03 8.42
C GLY A 74 -4.82 2.50 8.42
N ILE A 75 -4.54 1.48 7.61
CA ILE A 75 -3.18 0.95 7.41
C ILE A 75 -2.47 1.64 6.24
N VAL A 76 -3.22 2.14 5.25
CA VAL A 76 -2.68 2.83 4.07
C VAL A 76 -3.55 4.04 3.70
N ASN A 77 -2.92 5.06 3.13
CA ASN A 77 -3.59 6.17 2.47
C ASN A 77 -3.80 5.87 0.98
N ILE A 78 -4.86 6.46 0.42
CA ILE A 78 -5.06 6.51 -1.03
C ILE A 78 -4.59 7.88 -1.51
N VAL A 79 -3.67 7.87 -2.47
CA VAL A 79 -3.23 9.05 -3.19
C VAL A 79 -3.86 8.99 -4.58
N GLU A 80 -4.78 9.90 -4.85
CA GLU A 80 -5.48 9.96 -6.14
C GLU A 80 -5.43 11.36 -6.77
N GLY A 81 -5.17 11.39 -8.07
CA GLY A 81 -5.32 12.57 -8.92
C GLY A 81 -6.52 12.38 -9.86
N TYR A 82 -7.08 13.48 -10.35
CA TYR A 82 -8.26 13.42 -11.22
C TYR A 82 -7.98 12.61 -12.49
N GLY A 83 -8.72 11.51 -12.69
CA GLY A 83 -8.57 10.62 -13.84
C GLY A 83 -7.40 9.64 -13.79
N GLU A 84 -6.67 9.54 -12.67
CA GLU A 84 -5.55 8.63 -12.50
C GLU A 84 -5.91 7.38 -11.67
N PRO A 85 -5.24 6.23 -11.87
CA PRO A 85 -5.40 5.07 -11.01
C PRO A 85 -5.08 5.39 -9.55
N ARG A 86 -5.86 4.83 -8.62
CA ARG A 86 -5.59 4.93 -7.18
C ARG A 86 -4.21 4.37 -6.85
N ARG A 87 -3.43 5.15 -6.12
CA ARG A 87 -2.13 4.74 -5.58
C ARG A 87 -2.23 4.58 -4.08
N PHE A 88 -1.40 3.70 -3.53
CA PHE A 88 -1.43 3.37 -2.11
C PHE A 88 -0.14 3.75 -1.43
N ASP A 89 -0.27 4.33 -0.25
CA ASP A 89 0.82 4.84 0.56
C ASP A 89 0.77 4.24 1.97
N PRO A 90 1.80 3.48 2.41
CA PRO A 90 1.82 2.92 3.75
C PRO A 90 2.22 3.93 4.83
N ASP A 91 2.66 5.14 4.47
CA ASP A 91 2.88 6.23 5.41
C ASP A 91 1.59 7.00 5.64
N ILE A 92 0.98 6.77 6.80
CA ILE A 92 -0.28 7.40 7.18
C ILE A 92 -0.09 8.75 7.90
N GLU A 93 1.15 9.19 8.15
CA GLU A 93 1.39 10.54 8.69
C GLU A 93 1.16 11.60 7.61
N ASN A 94 0.72 12.78 8.03
CA ASN A 94 0.60 13.91 7.11
C ASN A 94 1.97 14.26 6.52
N HIS A 95 2.10 14.08 5.22
CA HIS A 95 3.23 14.55 4.43
C HIS A 95 2.76 15.07 3.07
N HIS A 96 3.63 15.80 2.37
CA HIS A 96 3.29 16.41 1.09
C HIS A 96 3.72 15.51 -0.07
N HIS A 97 2.78 15.19 -0.96
CA HIS A 97 3.07 14.53 -2.23
C HIS A 97 3.30 15.59 -3.32
N PHE A 98 4.46 15.55 -3.99
CA PHE A 98 4.72 16.34 -5.19
C PHE A 98 4.45 15.49 -6.44
N ARG A 99 3.71 16.06 -7.38
CA ARG A 99 3.37 15.41 -8.66
C ARG A 99 4.08 16.08 -9.83
N CYS A 100 4.78 15.29 -10.64
CA CYS A 100 5.29 15.76 -11.92
C CYS A 100 4.15 15.89 -12.93
N VAL A 101 3.88 17.11 -13.41
CA VAL A 101 2.82 17.40 -14.41
C VAL A 101 3.09 16.82 -15.80
N LYS A 102 4.31 16.33 -16.06
CA LYS A 102 4.72 15.77 -17.36
C LYS A 102 4.63 14.25 -17.41
N CYS A 103 5.02 13.57 -16.34
CA CYS A 103 5.11 12.10 -16.30
C CYS A 103 4.31 11.44 -15.18
N ASN A 104 3.60 12.22 -14.36
CA ASN A 104 2.76 11.77 -13.25
C ASN A 104 3.49 10.94 -12.19
N THR A 105 4.82 11.06 -12.12
CA THR A 105 5.60 10.53 -11.01
C THR A 105 5.26 11.30 -9.73
N ILE A 106 5.02 10.56 -8.65
CA ILE A 106 4.78 11.09 -7.31
C ILE A 106 6.06 10.89 -6.49
N ILE A 107 6.48 11.95 -5.80
CA ILE A 107 7.60 11.95 -4.86
C ILE A 107 7.18 12.63 -3.56
N ASP A 108 7.71 12.15 -2.43
CA ASP A 108 7.49 12.71 -1.08
C ASP A 108 8.65 13.59 -0.61
#